data_AF-A0A0F8XYB3-F1
#
_entry.id   AF-A0A0F8XYB3-F1
#
_cell.length_a   1.000
_cell.length_b   1.000
_cell.length_c   1.000
_cell.angle_alpha   90.00
_cell.angle_beta   90.00
_cell.angle_gamma   90.00
#
_symmetry.space_group_name_H-M   'P 1'
#
loop_
_entity.id
_entity.type
_entity.pdbx_description
1 polymer ?
#
loop_
_entity_poly.entity_id
_entity_poly.type
_entity_poly.pdbx_seq_one_letter_code
_entity_poly.pdbx_strand_id
1 'polypeptide(L)'
;SSNSHSALEGIQGAGPIHLRDDQVNHLDFFNGTFAEQFDFKVTSNGTVITGSLERTGTGNLTMQFNGGEYIELDCTPAKTVIITAGTDITPVLRYYYILQSAPTVIAEGTGWPAGEHIKIAKVNVPLAVFVQTKNVYSNQNINNMNAFVAGDLSGMLVHLGHKIRESVGATYESGLAGAAGGGKYLDVSGGTTVRFKMDAGVIMQMHDHDFNAVDTSTGSLVLVRNFSGTNWNDISNIYDIVNDNLGATINNRHFNLVVIGIASKETDYVMINTPSGSYASGTNGLNQAKEDKDKFDDYTIPAEFKGVATLICRLTIKKAASAWVVHQIKDYRGINPAVLLGATLGGGYSDVDAIAAVEGESTLVLSGTVTNPASNKGYATGTTGQFR
;
A
#
# COMPACT_ATOMS: atom_id res chain seq x y z
N SER A 1 -23.48 61.43 6.92
CA SER A 1 -22.25 60.94 7.55
C SER A 1 -22.59 59.62 8.24
N SER A 2 -22.25 58.50 7.62
CA SER A 2 -22.55 57.16 8.13
C SER A 2 -21.49 56.72 9.14
N ASN A 3 -21.94 56.42 10.36
CA ASN A 3 -21.15 55.92 11.47
C ASN A 3 -20.54 54.55 11.14
N SER A 4 -19.21 54.46 11.13
CA SER A 4 -18.49 53.21 11.33
C SER A 4 -18.36 52.97 12.83
N HIS A 5 -19.03 51.93 13.34
CA HIS A 5 -18.81 51.44 14.70
C HIS A 5 -17.37 50.89 14.78
N SER A 6 -16.48 51.60 15.46
CA SER A 6 -15.17 51.07 15.83
C SER A 6 -15.34 50.13 17.02
N ALA A 7 -14.96 48.86 16.86
CA ALA A 7 -15.00 47.83 17.89
C ALA A 7 -13.89 48.00 18.96
N LEU A 8 -13.75 49.19 19.54
CA LEU A 8 -12.72 49.50 20.55
C LEU A 8 -13.26 50.27 21.77
N GLU A 9 -14.56 50.16 22.06
CA GLU A 9 -15.09 50.59 23.36
C GLU A 9 -15.12 49.40 24.32
N GLY A 10 -14.08 49.22 25.12
CA GLY A 10 -14.12 48.22 26.19
C GLY A 10 -12.82 47.81 26.88
N ILE A 11 -11.65 48.34 26.53
CA ILE A 11 -10.40 47.93 27.18
C ILE A 11 -9.94 48.99 28.19
N GLN A 12 -10.49 48.93 29.40
CA GLN A 12 -9.89 49.58 30.58
C GLN A 12 -9.19 48.52 31.43
N GLY A 13 -7.88 48.38 31.24
CA GLY A 13 -7.02 47.55 32.09
C GLY A 13 -5.55 47.82 31.79
N ALA A 14 -4.83 48.41 32.74
CA ALA A 14 -3.42 48.77 32.64
C ALA A 14 -2.48 47.54 32.76
N GLY A 15 -2.64 46.57 31.87
CA GLY A 15 -1.67 45.51 31.62
C GLY A 15 -1.17 45.59 30.18
N PRO A 16 0.07 45.18 29.86
CA PRO A 16 0.50 45.05 28.48
C PRO A 16 -0.46 44.07 27.79
N ILE A 17 -1.21 44.58 26.82
CA ILE A 17 -1.95 43.74 25.89
C ILE A 17 -0.89 43.01 25.09
N HIS A 18 -0.63 41.75 25.47
CA HIS A 18 0.14 40.84 24.64
C HIS A 18 -0.72 40.47 23.44
N LEU A 19 -0.85 41.38 22.47
CA LEU A 19 -1.06 40.97 21.09
C LEU A 19 0.26 40.32 20.66
N ARG A 20 0.50 39.08 21.11
CA ARG A 20 1.48 38.26 20.40
C ARG A 20 0.92 38.16 18.99
N ASP A 21 1.75 38.48 18.02
CA ASP A 21 1.45 38.32 16.61
C ASP A 21 1.39 36.81 16.30
N ASP A 22 0.37 36.16 16.85
CA ASP A 22 0.10 34.74 16.68
C ASP A 22 -0.41 34.48 15.26
N GLN A 23 -0.85 35.52 14.53
CA GLN A 23 -1.24 35.42 13.13
C GLN A 23 -0.06 35.05 12.22
N VAL A 24 1.16 35.52 12.50
CA VAL A 24 2.36 35.12 11.73
C VAL A 24 2.80 33.70 12.08
N ASN A 25 2.73 33.29 13.36
CA ASN A 25 3.15 31.95 13.79
C ASN A 25 2.22 30.81 13.31
N HIS A 26 0.95 31.10 13.00
CA HIS A 26 0.04 30.12 12.38
C HIS A 26 0.29 29.94 10.88
N LEU A 27 1.00 30.86 10.21
CA LEU A 27 1.30 30.77 8.77
C LEU A 27 2.53 29.90 8.47
N ASP A 28 3.50 29.80 9.39
CA ASP A 28 4.67 28.93 9.25
C ASP A 28 4.30 27.44 9.15
N PHE A 29 3.17 27.06 9.76
CA PHE A 29 2.58 25.73 9.65
C PHE A 29 2.21 25.34 8.21
N PHE A 30 1.94 26.34 7.37
CA PHE A 30 1.52 26.21 6.00
C PHE A 30 2.67 26.45 5.00
N ASN A 31 3.91 26.41 5.48
CA ASN A 31 5.06 26.53 4.61
C ASN A 31 5.23 25.29 3.70
N GLY A 32 5.55 25.51 2.43
CA GLY A 32 5.83 24.45 1.47
C GLY A 32 4.58 23.85 0.83
N THR A 33 3.49 24.63 0.75
CA THR A 33 2.18 24.19 0.24
C THR A 33 1.62 25.13 -0.82
N PHE A 34 0.64 24.63 -1.58
CA PHE A 34 -0.28 25.46 -2.35
C PHE A 34 -1.54 25.78 -1.53
N ALA A 35 -2.18 26.92 -1.81
CA ALA A 35 -3.46 27.26 -1.21
C ALA A 35 -4.60 26.45 -1.81
N GLU A 36 -4.54 26.20 -3.11
CA GLU A 36 -5.57 25.47 -3.85
C GLU A 36 -5.17 24.00 -4.08
N GLN A 37 -6.18 23.17 -4.30
CA GLN A 37 -5.98 21.83 -4.85
C GLN A 37 -5.47 21.93 -6.30
N PHE A 38 -4.51 21.08 -6.64
CA PHE A 38 -3.96 21.00 -7.99
C PHE A 38 -4.08 19.59 -8.59
N ASP A 39 -4.05 19.57 -9.92
CA ASP A 39 -3.89 18.37 -10.72
C ASP A 39 -2.53 18.40 -11.43
N PHE A 40 -1.68 17.42 -11.12
CA PHE A 40 -0.51 17.11 -11.92
C PHE A 40 -0.81 15.86 -12.77
N LYS A 41 -0.99 16.07 -14.07
CA LYS A 41 -1.34 15.01 -15.04
C LYS A 41 -0.11 14.64 -15.85
N VAL A 42 0.04 13.35 -16.15
CA VAL A 42 1.11 12.84 -17.00
C VAL A 42 0.51 12.33 -18.29
N THR A 43 1.07 12.77 -19.42
CA THR A 43 0.64 12.35 -20.76
C THR A 43 1.86 11.99 -21.60
N SER A 44 1.68 11.20 -22.65
CA SER A 44 2.74 10.93 -23.61
C SER A 44 2.23 10.85 -25.04
N ASN A 45 3.07 11.29 -25.98
CA ASN A 45 2.86 11.13 -27.41
C ASN A 45 3.60 9.89 -27.99
N GLY A 46 4.11 9.00 -27.14
CA GLY A 46 4.88 7.82 -27.54
C GLY A 46 6.40 8.06 -27.63
N THR A 47 6.86 9.32 -27.55
CA THR A 47 8.29 9.68 -27.55
C THR A 47 8.67 10.58 -26.39
N VAL A 48 7.83 11.55 -26.06
CA VAL A 48 8.00 12.50 -24.95
C VAL A 48 6.90 12.26 -23.93
N ILE A 49 7.26 12.32 -22.65
CA ILE A 49 6.34 12.31 -21.53
C ILE A 49 6.27 13.74 -20.99
N THR A 50 5.06 14.24 -20.81
CA THR A 50 4.78 15.61 -20.35
C THR A 50 3.97 15.56 -19.06
N GLY A 51 4.50 16.19 -18.02
CA GLY A 51 3.74 16.53 -16.82
C GLY A 51 3.09 17.89 -16.98
N SER A 52 1.83 18.04 -16.60
CA SER A 52 1.08 19.30 -16.65
C SER A 52 0.43 19.58 -15.29
N LEU A 53 0.78 20.72 -14.69
CA LEU A 53 0.29 21.22 -13.42
C LEU A 53 -0.73 22.35 -13.66
N GLU A 54 -1.89 22.25 -13.03
CA GLU A 54 -2.91 23.30 -13.00
C GLU A 54 -3.73 23.22 -11.71
N ARG A 55 -4.42 24.30 -11.37
CA ARG A 55 -5.46 24.23 -10.33
C ARG A 55 -6.56 23.28 -10.78
N THR A 56 -7.05 22.45 -9.85
CA THR A 56 -8.22 21.61 -10.13
C THR A 56 -9.40 22.49 -10.54
N GLY A 57 -10.00 22.20 -11.69
CA GLY A 57 -11.05 23.04 -12.27
C GLY A 57 -10.55 24.30 -13.00
N THR A 58 -9.28 24.33 -13.42
CA THR A 58 -8.57 25.40 -14.15
C THR A 58 -8.20 26.64 -13.33
N GLY A 59 -7.14 27.34 -13.75
CA GLY A 59 -6.63 28.58 -13.17
C GLY A 59 -5.24 28.47 -12.53
N ASN A 60 -4.82 29.57 -11.93
CA ASN A 60 -3.51 29.75 -11.30
C ASN A 60 -3.47 29.14 -9.89
N LEU A 61 -2.26 28.90 -9.38
CA LEU A 61 -2.01 28.38 -8.04
C LEU A 61 -1.32 29.45 -7.18
N THR A 62 -1.60 29.46 -5.89
CA THR A 62 -0.98 30.35 -4.92
C THR A 62 -0.03 29.55 -4.02
N MET A 63 1.25 29.88 -4.06
CA MET A 63 2.33 29.23 -3.32
C MET A 63 2.62 29.94 -2.01
N GLN A 64 2.92 29.19 -0.96
CA GLN A 64 3.38 29.74 0.32
C GLN A 64 4.76 29.21 0.70
N PHE A 65 5.69 30.14 0.87
CA PHE A 65 7.05 29.91 1.37
C PHE A 65 7.26 30.62 2.72
N ASN A 66 8.35 30.29 3.42
CA ASN A 66 8.76 30.96 4.64
C ASN A 66 8.94 32.47 4.42
N GLY A 67 8.49 33.27 5.38
CA GLY A 67 8.47 34.74 5.28
C GLY A 67 7.09 35.32 4.94
N GLY A 68 6.07 34.48 4.74
CA GLY A 68 4.66 34.90 4.66
C GLY A 68 4.22 35.48 3.31
N GLU A 69 5.08 35.48 2.28
CA GLU A 69 4.70 35.93 0.94
C GLU A 69 3.96 34.83 0.17
N TYR A 70 2.73 35.15 -0.27
CA TYR A 70 2.00 34.36 -1.25
C TYR A 70 2.49 34.70 -2.65
N ILE A 71 2.97 33.71 -3.39
CA ILE A 71 3.43 33.88 -4.77
C ILE A 71 2.47 33.19 -5.72
N GLU A 72 1.95 33.92 -6.71
CA GLU A 72 1.10 33.32 -7.75
C GLU A 72 1.95 32.58 -8.79
N LEU A 73 1.59 31.34 -9.08
CA LEU A 73 2.08 30.53 -10.19
C LEU A 73 1.05 30.55 -11.31
N ASP A 74 1.43 31.18 -12.43
CA ASP A 74 0.63 31.16 -13.65
C ASP A 74 0.60 29.75 -14.27
N CYS A 75 -0.61 29.20 -14.38
CA CYS A 75 -0.92 27.90 -14.95
C CYS A 75 -1.89 28.01 -16.14
N THR A 76 -1.90 29.15 -16.85
CA THR A 76 -2.77 29.37 -18.00
C THR A 76 -1.95 29.65 -19.29
N PRO A 77 -1.70 28.65 -20.16
CA PRO A 77 -2.13 27.25 -20.07
C PRO A 77 -1.34 26.46 -19.01
N ALA A 78 -1.81 25.25 -18.69
CA ALA A 78 -1.24 24.40 -17.64
C ALA A 78 0.30 24.37 -17.69
N LYS A 79 0.93 24.52 -16.52
CA LYS A 79 2.38 24.60 -16.41
C LYS A 79 3.00 23.25 -16.70
N THR A 80 3.91 23.16 -17.67
CA THR A 80 4.45 21.88 -18.12
C THR A 80 5.89 21.63 -17.70
N VAL A 81 6.23 20.34 -17.62
CA VAL A 81 7.60 19.82 -17.46
C VAL A 81 7.78 18.59 -18.34
N ILE A 82 8.96 18.46 -18.96
CA ILE A 82 9.34 17.24 -19.66
C ILE A 82 9.80 16.23 -18.61
N ILE A 83 9.23 15.03 -18.66
CA ILE A 83 9.50 13.96 -17.71
C ILE A 83 10.57 13.03 -18.27
N THR A 84 11.60 12.74 -17.47
CA THR A 84 12.62 11.76 -17.82
C THR A 84 12.05 10.34 -17.76
N ALA A 85 12.02 9.65 -18.89
CA ALA A 85 11.52 8.27 -18.99
C ALA A 85 12.47 7.24 -18.37
N GLY A 86 11.88 6.16 -17.83
CA GLY A 86 12.59 4.93 -17.47
C GLY A 86 12.45 3.88 -18.56
N THR A 87 12.52 2.60 -18.18
CA THR A 87 12.15 1.48 -19.06
C THR A 87 10.98 0.71 -18.46
N ASP A 88 10.28 -0.08 -19.27
CA ASP A 88 9.13 -0.86 -18.77
C ASP A 88 9.57 -1.94 -17.76
N ILE A 89 10.80 -2.45 -17.88
CA ILE A 89 11.34 -3.45 -16.93
C ILE A 89 12.01 -2.81 -15.70
N THR A 90 12.39 -1.54 -15.80
CA THR A 90 13.05 -0.75 -14.75
C THR A 90 12.52 0.69 -14.79
N PRO A 91 11.27 0.92 -14.33
CA PRO A 91 10.71 2.26 -14.27
C PRO A 91 11.47 3.08 -13.24
N VAL A 92 11.49 4.41 -13.43
CA VAL A 92 12.27 5.31 -12.57
C VAL A 92 11.37 6.20 -11.73
N LEU A 93 11.64 6.27 -10.43
CA LEU A 93 10.97 7.19 -9.53
C LEU A 93 11.53 8.61 -9.71
N ARG A 94 10.63 9.58 -9.88
CA ARG A 94 10.94 11.01 -10.02
C ARG A 94 10.10 11.85 -9.08
N TYR A 95 10.71 12.92 -8.60
CA TYR A 95 10.15 13.87 -7.65
C TYR A 95 10.03 15.22 -8.34
N TYR A 96 8.83 15.78 -8.31
CA TYR A 96 8.54 17.09 -8.90
C TYR A 96 8.22 18.09 -7.80
N TYR A 97 8.85 19.25 -7.89
CA TYR A 97 8.75 20.30 -6.88
C TYR A 97 9.04 21.67 -7.48
N ILE A 98 8.68 22.73 -6.75
CA ILE A 98 9.06 24.11 -7.06
C ILE A 98 9.98 24.60 -5.95
N LEU A 99 11.14 25.12 -6.33
CA LEU A 99 12.09 25.72 -5.39
C LEU A 99 11.73 27.17 -5.10
N GLN A 100 11.90 27.61 -3.86
CA GLN A 100 11.75 29.02 -3.50
C GLN A 100 12.70 29.93 -4.30
N SER A 101 13.89 29.43 -4.64
CA SER A 101 14.87 30.13 -5.49
C SER A 101 14.49 30.23 -6.97
N ALA A 102 13.49 29.47 -7.42
CA ALA A 102 13.02 29.43 -8.80
C ALA A 102 11.50 29.18 -8.85
N PRO A 103 10.67 30.11 -8.33
CA PRO A 103 9.27 29.87 -7.99
C PRO A 103 8.36 29.66 -9.22
N THR A 104 8.87 29.86 -10.43
CA THR A 104 8.11 29.71 -11.67
C THR A 104 8.47 28.47 -12.47
N VAL A 105 9.34 27.58 -11.96
CA VAL A 105 9.85 26.40 -12.67
C VAL A 105 9.50 25.14 -11.91
N ILE A 106 8.93 24.16 -12.61
CA ILE A 106 8.78 22.79 -12.09
C ILE A 106 10.14 22.09 -12.26
N ALA A 107 10.77 21.73 -11.16
CA ALA A 107 12.01 20.97 -11.14
C ALA A 107 11.74 19.47 -11.03
N GLU A 108 12.64 18.67 -11.61
CA GLU A 108 12.67 17.21 -11.48
C GLU A 108 13.90 16.81 -10.63
N GLY A 109 13.73 15.83 -9.74
CA GLY A 109 14.81 15.22 -8.98
C GLY A 109 14.62 13.73 -8.72
N THR A 110 15.65 13.09 -8.17
CA THR A 110 15.61 11.69 -7.69
C THR A 110 15.22 11.58 -6.21
N GLY A 111 14.95 12.72 -5.57
CA GLY A 111 14.51 12.86 -4.18
C GLY A 111 14.06 14.29 -3.90
N TRP A 112 13.62 14.55 -2.67
CA TRP A 112 13.29 15.91 -2.24
C TRP A 112 14.57 16.74 -2.04
N PRO A 113 14.60 18.02 -2.47
CA PRO A 113 15.76 18.87 -2.29
C PRO A 113 15.94 19.27 -0.82
N ALA A 114 17.17 19.64 -0.45
CA ALA A 114 17.48 20.17 0.88
C ALA A 114 17.03 21.63 1.07
N GLY A 115 16.95 22.39 -0.02
CA GLY A 115 16.44 23.76 -0.01
C GLY A 115 14.93 23.81 0.18
N GLU A 116 14.43 24.98 0.55
CA GLU A 116 13.00 25.23 0.69
C GLU A 116 12.27 25.01 -0.65
N HIS A 117 11.17 24.23 -0.59
CA HIS A 117 10.45 23.78 -1.76
C HIS A 117 8.99 23.47 -1.46
N ILE A 118 8.17 23.53 -2.51
CA ILE A 118 6.81 23.01 -2.53
C ILE A 118 6.82 21.70 -3.31
N LYS A 119 6.26 20.65 -2.71
CA LYS A 119 6.19 19.31 -3.32
C LYS A 119 4.99 19.25 -4.26
N ILE A 120 5.20 18.75 -5.48
CA ILE A 120 4.13 18.58 -6.47
C ILE A 120 3.74 17.10 -6.59
N ALA A 121 4.68 16.23 -6.97
CA ALA A 121 4.34 14.83 -7.27
C ALA A 121 5.52 13.88 -7.08
N LYS A 122 5.20 12.61 -6.86
CA LYS A 122 6.10 11.46 -7.05
C LYS A 122 5.55 10.61 -8.18
N VAL A 123 6.36 10.34 -9.20
CA VAL A 123 5.91 9.59 -10.38
C VAL A 123 6.88 8.46 -10.67
N ASN A 124 6.37 7.24 -10.85
CA ASN A 124 7.15 6.10 -11.32
C ASN A 124 6.98 5.95 -12.83
N VAL A 125 8.03 6.27 -13.58
CA VAL A 125 7.95 6.56 -15.01
C VAL A 125 8.52 5.39 -15.83
N PRO A 126 7.69 4.69 -16.64
CA PRO A 126 8.15 3.69 -17.61
C PRO A 126 8.54 4.35 -18.95
N LEU A 127 8.55 3.60 -20.06
CA LEU A 127 8.86 4.15 -21.38
C LEU A 127 7.69 4.98 -21.94
N ALA A 128 7.98 5.95 -22.83
CA ALA A 128 6.97 6.84 -23.41
C ALA A 128 5.84 6.11 -24.17
N VAL A 129 6.16 5.03 -24.89
CA VAL A 129 5.18 4.18 -25.60
C VAL A 129 4.22 3.50 -24.62
N PHE A 130 4.73 3.05 -23.47
CA PHE A 130 3.90 2.49 -22.41
C PHE A 130 2.97 3.57 -21.85
N VAL A 131 3.50 4.75 -21.50
CA VAL A 131 2.69 5.84 -20.94
C VAL A 131 1.59 6.29 -21.89
N GLN A 132 1.84 6.31 -23.21
CA GLN A 132 0.85 6.69 -24.21
C GLN A 132 -0.40 5.79 -24.20
N THR A 133 -0.24 4.50 -23.88
CA THR A 133 -1.31 3.50 -24.01
C THR A 133 -1.84 3.01 -22.67
N LYS A 134 -1.00 3.03 -21.64
CA LYS A 134 -1.22 2.39 -20.34
C LYS A 134 -0.95 3.31 -19.14
N ASN A 135 -0.61 4.59 -19.37
CA ASN A 135 -0.25 5.57 -18.33
C ASN A 135 1.07 5.22 -17.59
N VAL A 136 1.45 6.02 -16.60
CA VAL A 136 2.62 5.76 -15.72
C VAL A 136 2.30 4.68 -14.69
N TYR A 137 3.35 4.07 -14.11
CA TYR A 137 3.17 2.99 -13.12
C TYR A 137 2.59 3.51 -11.81
N SER A 138 2.92 4.74 -11.45
CA SER A 138 2.24 5.48 -10.38
C SER A 138 2.43 6.97 -10.56
N ASN A 139 1.40 7.76 -10.19
CA ASN A 139 1.45 9.21 -10.11
C ASN A 139 0.79 9.65 -8.79
N GLN A 140 1.61 10.06 -7.84
CA GLN A 140 1.14 10.54 -6.54
C GLN A 140 1.29 12.06 -6.46
N ASN A 141 0.16 12.77 -6.59
CA ASN A 141 0.10 14.22 -6.37
C ASN A 141 0.15 14.54 -4.87
N ILE A 142 1.08 15.39 -4.47
CA ILE A 142 1.33 15.81 -3.08
C ILE A 142 0.48 17.05 -2.78
N ASN A 143 -0.85 16.87 -2.72
CA ASN A 143 -1.83 17.90 -2.38
C ASN A 143 -1.84 18.19 -0.86
N ASN A 144 -0.69 18.60 -0.33
CA ASN A 144 -0.58 19.11 1.03
C ASN A 144 -1.05 20.57 1.01
N MET A 145 -2.36 20.80 0.99
CA MET A 145 -2.95 22.14 0.88
C MET A 145 -3.03 22.86 2.23
N ASN A 146 -2.88 24.19 2.22
CA ASN A 146 -3.01 25.04 3.41
C ASN A 146 -4.36 25.74 3.57
N ALA A 147 -5.17 25.81 2.51
CA ALA A 147 -6.43 26.54 2.53
C ALA A 147 -7.61 25.71 1.99
N PHE A 148 -8.78 26.18 2.40
CA PHE A 148 -10.12 25.61 2.32
C PHE A 148 -10.56 25.07 0.95
N VAL A 149 -11.25 23.92 0.98
CA VAL A 149 -12.26 23.59 -0.04
C VAL A 149 -13.63 23.94 0.53
N ALA A 150 -14.48 24.61 -0.25
CA ALA A 150 -15.87 24.81 0.12
C ALA A 150 -16.57 23.44 0.27
N GLY A 151 -16.73 22.99 1.52
CA GLY A 151 -17.38 21.71 1.85
C GLY A 151 -16.60 20.80 2.80
N ASP A 152 -15.32 21.06 3.10
CA ASP A 152 -14.54 20.25 4.04
C ASP A 152 -13.57 21.10 4.89
N LEU A 153 -13.61 20.91 6.22
CA LEU A 153 -13.08 21.84 7.24
C LEU A 153 -11.70 21.45 7.81
N SER A 154 -10.85 20.71 7.08
CA SER A 154 -9.67 20.05 7.66
C SER A 154 -8.29 20.56 7.16
N GLY A 155 -7.37 20.89 8.08
CA GLY A 155 -5.95 21.26 7.84
C GLY A 155 -4.92 20.13 8.15
N MET A 156 -3.64 20.44 8.47
CA MET A 156 -2.49 19.50 8.74
C MET A 156 -2.76 18.28 9.64
N LEU A 157 -3.88 18.24 10.37
CA LEU A 157 -4.39 17.01 10.99
C LEU A 157 -4.52 15.85 9.98
N VAL A 158 -4.74 16.16 8.69
CA VAL A 158 -4.68 15.23 7.56
C VAL A 158 -3.29 14.62 7.36
N HIS A 159 -2.21 15.34 7.68
CA HIS A 159 -0.83 14.82 7.64
C HIS A 159 -0.50 13.89 8.82
N LEU A 160 -1.20 14.02 9.95
CA LEU A 160 -1.18 13.00 11.01
C LEU A 160 -1.96 11.75 10.57
N GLY A 161 -3.07 11.93 9.84
CA GLY A 161 -3.75 10.87 9.10
C GLY A 161 -2.84 10.20 8.06
N HIS A 162 -1.93 10.94 7.42
CA HIS A 162 -0.90 10.40 6.52
C HIS A 162 0.15 9.56 7.26
N LYS A 163 0.56 9.91 8.49
CA LYS A 163 1.40 9.03 9.33
C LYS A 163 0.67 7.74 9.70
N ILE A 164 -0.63 7.79 10.02
CA ILE A 164 -1.45 6.59 10.23
C ILE A 164 -1.51 5.77 8.92
N ARG A 165 -1.70 6.41 7.76
CA ARG A 165 -1.70 5.79 6.43
C ARG A 165 -0.39 5.05 6.08
N GLU A 166 0.76 5.62 6.43
CA GLU A 166 2.09 5.03 6.20
C GLU A 166 2.48 3.95 7.23
N SER A 167 1.90 4.00 8.44
CA SER A 167 2.21 3.06 9.52
C SER A 167 1.25 1.86 9.60
N VAL A 168 0.01 2.00 9.12
CA VAL A 168 -1.03 0.94 9.15
C VAL A 168 -1.34 0.39 7.74
N GLY A 169 -1.19 1.18 6.68
CA GLY A 169 -1.44 0.76 5.30
C GLY A 169 -2.94 0.68 4.94
N ALA A 170 -3.25 0.12 3.76
CA ALA A 170 -4.63 -0.19 3.38
C ALA A 170 -5.08 -1.49 4.07
N THR A 171 -6.26 -1.47 4.68
CA THR A 171 -6.78 -2.59 5.46
C THR A 171 -8.00 -3.19 4.78
N TYR A 172 -8.14 -4.50 4.89
CA TYR A 172 -9.32 -5.20 4.39
C TYR A 172 -10.51 -4.90 5.31
N GLU A 173 -11.65 -4.57 4.71
CA GLU A 173 -12.91 -4.35 5.43
C GLU A 173 -13.90 -5.51 5.17
N SER A 174 -14.21 -5.78 3.90
CA SER A 174 -15.16 -6.84 3.52
C SER A 174 -14.97 -7.35 2.08
N GLY A 175 -15.54 -8.50 1.74
CA GLY A 175 -15.56 -9.05 0.36
C GLY A 175 -14.23 -9.68 -0.08
N LEU A 176 -13.86 -9.50 -1.36
CA LEU A 176 -12.60 -10.01 -1.94
C LEU A 176 -12.42 -11.53 -1.82
N ALA A 177 -13.51 -12.28 -1.78
CA ALA A 177 -13.48 -13.74 -1.72
C ALA A 177 -13.12 -14.34 -3.08
N GLY A 178 -12.67 -15.59 -3.08
CA GLY A 178 -12.40 -16.31 -4.32
C GLY A 178 -13.68 -16.60 -5.10
N ALA A 179 -13.75 -16.09 -6.34
CA ALA A 179 -14.94 -16.18 -7.20
C ALA A 179 -14.91 -17.36 -8.19
N ALA A 180 -13.87 -18.20 -8.17
CA ALA A 180 -13.76 -19.41 -9.01
C ALA A 180 -14.64 -20.59 -8.52
N GLY A 181 -15.53 -20.34 -7.56
CA GLY A 181 -16.42 -21.34 -6.97
C GLY A 181 -15.85 -21.99 -5.70
N GLY A 182 -16.71 -22.18 -4.69
CA GLY A 182 -16.33 -22.75 -3.40
C GLY A 182 -15.27 -21.94 -2.62
N GLY A 183 -15.20 -20.62 -2.85
CA GLY A 183 -14.23 -19.71 -2.22
C GLY A 183 -12.82 -19.75 -2.83
N LYS A 184 -12.64 -20.34 -4.02
CA LYS A 184 -11.33 -20.46 -4.68
C LYS A 184 -11.03 -19.25 -5.55
N TYR A 185 -9.75 -18.87 -5.64
CA TYR A 185 -9.30 -17.75 -6.47
C TYR A 185 -8.87 -18.15 -7.88
N LEU A 186 -8.62 -19.44 -8.13
CA LEU A 186 -8.16 -19.95 -9.42
C LEU A 186 -9.18 -20.90 -10.03
N ASP A 187 -9.62 -20.58 -11.23
CA ASP A 187 -10.41 -21.44 -12.12
C ASP A 187 -9.46 -22.14 -13.09
N VAL A 188 -9.30 -23.46 -12.92
CA VAL A 188 -8.41 -24.28 -13.74
C VAL A 188 -9.26 -25.05 -14.73
N SER A 189 -9.22 -24.63 -16.00
CA SER A 189 -9.96 -25.25 -17.10
C SER A 189 -8.98 -25.77 -18.16
N GLY A 190 -9.24 -26.95 -18.70
CA GLY A 190 -8.44 -27.52 -19.80
C GLY A 190 -6.94 -27.74 -19.51
N GLY A 191 -6.51 -27.69 -18.24
CA GLY A 191 -5.14 -27.97 -17.82
C GLY A 191 -4.12 -26.84 -17.99
N THR A 192 -4.22 -26.07 -19.07
CA THR A 192 -3.31 -24.95 -19.39
C THR A 192 -3.95 -23.58 -19.27
N THR A 193 -5.26 -23.50 -19.01
CA THR A 193 -5.97 -22.24 -18.80
C THR A 193 -6.25 -22.08 -17.31
N VAL A 194 -5.50 -21.21 -16.66
CA VAL A 194 -5.63 -20.89 -15.24
C VAL A 194 -6.04 -19.43 -15.12
N ARG A 195 -7.30 -19.19 -14.77
CA ARG A 195 -7.87 -17.86 -14.64
C ARG A 195 -7.96 -17.47 -13.17
N PHE A 196 -7.52 -16.26 -12.86
CA PHE A 196 -7.75 -15.64 -11.56
C PHE A 196 -9.15 -15.01 -11.52
N LYS A 197 -9.88 -15.27 -10.44
CA LYS A 197 -11.24 -14.78 -10.16
C LYS A 197 -11.39 -14.37 -8.70
N MET A 198 -11.73 -13.11 -8.46
CA MET A 198 -11.99 -12.55 -7.13
C MET A 198 -13.22 -11.66 -7.16
N ASP A 199 -14.06 -11.80 -6.13
CA ASP A 199 -15.25 -10.98 -5.95
C ASP A 199 -14.89 -9.53 -5.64
N ALA A 200 -15.85 -8.63 -5.87
CA ALA A 200 -15.76 -7.26 -5.38
C ALA A 200 -15.69 -7.22 -3.84
N GLY A 201 -15.26 -6.09 -3.29
CA GLY A 201 -15.17 -5.91 -1.86
C GLY A 201 -14.83 -4.48 -1.47
N VAL A 202 -14.42 -4.29 -0.22
CA VAL A 202 -14.07 -2.98 0.31
C VAL A 202 -12.68 -3.04 0.93
N ILE A 203 -11.82 -2.12 0.50
CA ILE A 203 -10.51 -1.89 1.07
C ILE A 203 -10.53 -0.50 1.72
N MET A 204 -10.27 -0.46 3.02
CA MET A 204 -10.18 0.76 3.80
C MET A 204 -8.79 1.38 3.62
N GLN A 205 -8.71 2.58 3.05
CA GLN A 205 -7.48 3.37 3.00
C GLN A 205 -7.51 4.49 4.04
N MET A 206 -8.34 5.50 3.80
CA MET A 206 -8.74 6.53 4.76
C MET A 206 -10.27 6.58 4.86
N HIS A 207 -10.93 6.36 3.73
CA HIS A 207 -12.33 6.00 3.61
C HIS A 207 -12.41 4.67 2.85
N ASP A 208 -13.59 4.07 2.88
CA ASP A 208 -13.95 2.86 2.16
C ASP A 208 -13.74 3.05 0.65
N HIS A 209 -12.88 2.22 0.06
CA HIS A 209 -12.73 2.11 -1.39
C HIS A 209 -13.46 0.85 -1.85
N ASP A 210 -14.47 1.04 -2.70
CA ASP A 210 -15.16 -0.05 -3.39
C ASP A 210 -14.22 -0.67 -4.42
N PHE A 211 -13.74 -1.87 -4.13
CA PHE A 211 -12.85 -2.63 -4.98
C PHE A 211 -13.65 -3.46 -5.98
N ASN A 212 -13.36 -3.29 -7.27
CA ASN A 212 -14.07 -4.00 -8.33
C ASN A 212 -13.69 -5.48 -8.41
N ALA A 213 -14.62 -6.33 -8.86
CA ALA A 213 -14.32 -7.74 -9.11
C ALA A 213 -13.23 -7.88 -10.18
N VAL A 214 -12.34 -8.86 -10.00
CA VAL A 214 -11.25 -9.13 -10.93
C VAL A 214 -11.48 -10.51 -11.54
N ASP A 215 -11.65 -10.56 -12.86
CA ASP A 215 -11.81 -11.81 -13.61
C ASP A 215 -10.99 -11.78 -14.90
N THR A 216 -9.90 -12.53 -14.89
CA THR A 216 -9.01 -12.63 -16.06
C THR A 216 -9.63 -13.37 -17.25
N SER A 217 -10.77 -14.05 -17.07
CA SER A 217 -11.53 -14.66 -18.18
C SER A 217 -12.37 -13.65 -18.97
N THR A 218 -12.69 -12.50 -18.38
CA THR A 218 -13.52 -11.45 -19.01
C THR A 218 -12.72 -10.22 -19.44
N GLY A 219 -11.39 -10.24 -19.25
CA GLY A 219 -10.47 -9.21 -19.75
C GLY A 219 -9.70 -8.44 -18.67
N SER A 220 -9.92 -8.71 -17.38
CA SER A 220 -9.06 -8.17 -16.33
C SER A 220 -7.63 -8.72 -16.46
N LEU A 221 -6.65 -7.96 -15.97
CA LEU A 221 -5.24 -8.34 -15.96
C LEU A 221 -4.74 -8.50 -14.53
N VAL A 222 -3.70 -9.32 -14.36
CA VAL A 222 -2.97 -9.49 -13.11
C VAL A 222 -1.53 -9.05 -13.32
N LEU A 223 -1.00 -8.28 -12.37
CA LEU A 223 0.39 -7.84 -12.36
C LEU A 223 1.24 -8.87 -11.62
N VAL A 224 2.26 -9.43 -12.28
CA VAL A 224 3.18 -10.38 -11.66
C VAL A 224 4.49 -9.69 -11.35
N ARG A 225 4.86 -9.70 -10.08
CA ARG A 225 6.13 -9.16 -9.58
C ARG A 225 7.18 -10.26 -9.50
N ASN A 226 8.44 -9.85 -9.70
CA ASN A 226 9.61 -10.73 -9.74
C ASN A 226 9.48 -11.82 -10.81
N PHE A 227 8.92 -11.46 -11.97
CA PHE A 227 8.82 -12.41 -13.07
C PHE A 227 10.23 -12.85 -13.53
N SER A 228 10.39 -14.09 -13.94
CA SER A 228 11.72 -14.58 -14.34
C SER A 228 12.25 -13.76 -15.52
N GLY A 229 13.34 -13.03 -15.29
CA GLY A 229 14.00 -12.19 -16.30
C GLY A 229 13.50 -10.74 -16.37
N THR A 230 12.35 -10.39 -15.76
CA THR A 230 11.82 -9.02 -15.71
C THR A 230 11.20 -8.71 -14.34
N ASN A 231 11.39 -7.50 -13.81
CA ASN A 231 10.85 -7.18 -12.47
C ASN A 231 9.31 -7.25 -12.41
N TRP A 232 8.64 -6.99 -13.54
CA TRP A 232 7.19 -6.98 -13.67
C TRP A 232 6.77 -7.62 -15.00
N ASN A 233 5.57 -8.19 -15.01
CA ASN A 233 4.89 -8.67 -16.22
C ASN A 233 3.37 -8.66 -16.03
N ASP A 234 2.60 -8.24 -17.02
CA ASP A 234 1.14 -8.35 -17.03
C ASP A 234 0.70 -9.65 -17.71
N ILE A 235 -0.13 -10.44 -17.04
CA ILE A 235 -0.64 -11.71 -17.59
C ILE A 235 -2.15 -11.82 -17.45
N SER A 236 -2.76 -12.53 -18.40
CA SER A 236 -4.17 -12.93 -18.35
C SER A 236 -4.35 -14.42 -18.03
N ASN A 237 -3.29 -15.22 -18.16
CA ASN A 237 -3.29 -16.64 -17.83
C ASN A 237 -2.19 -16.92 -16.81
N ILE A 238 -2.57 -17.32 -15.59
CA ILE A 238 -1.62 -17.56 -14.51
C ILE A 238 -0.67 -18.74 -14.84
N TYR A 239 -1.07 -19.61 -15.77
CA TYR A 239 -0.24 -20.71 -16.26
C TYR A 239 1.08 -20.26 -16.91
N ASP A 240 1.16 -19.01 -17.37
CA ASP A 240 2.34 -18.45 -18.04
C ASP A 240 3.52 -18.24 -17.08
N ILE A 241 3.29 -18.34 -15.76
CA ILE A 241 4.36 -18.41 -14.76
C ILE A 241 4.96 -19.82 -14.79
N VAL A 242 6.15 -19.95 -15.36
CA VAL A 242 6.86 -21.23 -15.57
C VAL A 242 8.18 -21.36 -14.82
N ASN A 243 8.65 -20.26 -14.24
CA ASN A 243 9.87 -20.15 -13.46
C ASN A 243 9.60 -19.39 -12.15
N ASP A 244 10.44 -19.63 -11.15
CA ASP A 244 10.54 -18.79 -9.94
C ASP A 244 11.33 -17.50 -10.23
N ASN A 245 11.45 -16.63 -9.24
CA ASN A 245 12.12 -15.34 -9.42
C ASN A 245 13.63 -15.44 -9.69
N LEU A 246 14.26 -16.57 -9.37
CA LEU A 246 15.68 -16.83 -9.64
C LEU A 246 15.88 -17.50 -11.00
N GLY A 247 14.79 -17.79 -11.72
CA GLY A 247 14.79 -18.39 -13.04
C GLY A 247 14.81 -19.91 -13.05
N ALA A 248 14.70 -20.60 -11.91
CA ALA A 248 14.57 -22.04 -11.89
C ALA A 248 13.14 -22.47 -12.23
N THR A 249 12.99 -23.62 -12.89
CA THR A 249 11.67 -24.07 -13.36
C THR A 249 10.81 -24.58 -12.20
N ILE A 250 9.54 -24.18 -12.18
CA ILE A 250 8.54 -24.66 -11.22
C ILE A 250 7.67 -25.80 -11.77
N ASN A 251 8.05 -26.37 -12.93
CA ASN A 251 7.36 -27.50 -13.53
C ASN A 251 7.49 -28.77 -12.68
N ASN A 252 6.36 -29.43 -12.42
CA ASN A 252 6.27 -30.58 -11.53
C ASN A 252 6.88 -30.31 -10.14
N ARG A 253 6.65 -29.11 -9.62
CA ARG A 253 7.05 -28.68 -8.27
C ARG A 253 5.83 -28.14 -7.51
N HIS A 254 5.96 -28.07 -6.19
CA HIS A 254 5.03 -27.34 -5.33
C HIS A 254 5.60 -25.96 -5.05
N PHE A 255 4.76 -24.93 -5.05
CA PHE A 255 5.18 -23.56 -4.81
C PHE A 255 4.00 -22.74 -4.29
N ASN A 256 4.30 -21.55 -3.80
CA ASN A 256 3.31 -20.64 -3.27
C ASN A 256 3.27 -19.37 -4.10
N LEU A 257 2.07 -18.83 -4.29
CA LEU A 257 1.84 -17.50 -4.85
C LEU A 257 1.16 -16.65 -3.79
N VAL A 258 1.70 -15.46 -3.55
CA VAL A 258 1.09 -14.48 -2.64
C VAL A 258 0.31 -13.48 -3.47
N VAL A 259 -0.97 -13.29 -3.11
CA VAL A 259 -1.94 -12.45 -3.81
C VAL A 259 -2.19 -11.18 -3.01
N ILE A 260 -2.11 -10.04 -3.69
CA ILE A 260 -2.21 -8.70 -3.09
C ILE A 260 -3.22 -7.90 -3.91
N GLY A 261 -4.19 -7.29 -3.24
CA GLY A 261 -5.14 -6.36 -3.86
C GLY A 261 -4.55 -4.96 -3.87
N ILE A 262 -4.68 -4.23 -4.99
CA ILE A 262 -4.24 -2.84 -5.15
C ILE A 262 -5.47 -1.99 -5.45
N ALA A 263 -5.93 -1.25 -4.44
CA ALA A 263 -7.04 -0.32 -4.58
C ALA A 263 -6.52 0.98 -5.22
N SER A 264 -6.80 1.16 -6.50
CA SER A 264 -6.31 2.30 -7.27
C SER A 264 -7.47 3.07 -7.90
N LYS A 265 -7.28 4.38 -8.05
CA LYS A 265 -8.26 5.22 -8.74
C LYS A 265 -8.36 4.78 -10.20
N GLU A 266 -9.58 4.76 -10.74
CA GLU A 266 -9.94 4.35 -12.11
C GLU A 266 -9.88 2.84 -12.40
N THR A 267 -8.84 2.14 -11.98
CA THR A 267 -8.74 0.68 -12.19
C THR A 267 -8.05 0.00 -11.02
N ASP A 268 -8.75 -0.95 -10.42
CA ASP A 268 -8.21 -1.83 -9.39
C ASP A 268 -7.42 -2.97 -10.03
N TYR A 269 -6.35 -3.39 -9.35
CA TYR A 269 -5.51 -4.48 -9.82
C TYR A 269 -5.28 -5.52 -8.73
N VAL A 270 -4.93 -6.73 -9.19
CA VAL A 270 -4.34 -7.75 -8.33
C VAL A 270 -2.89 -7.92 -8.72
N MET A 271 -2.03 -7.94 -7.71
CA MET A 271 -0.63 -8.28 -7.82
C MET A 271 -0.37 -9.69 -7.29
N ILE A 272 0.48 -10.44 -7.99
CA ILE A 272 0.99 -11.73 -7.57
C ILE A 272 2.50 -11.64 -7.44
N ASN A 273 3.02 -11.96 -6.27
CA ASN A 273 4.46 -12.15 -6.09
C ASN A 273 4.83 -13.60 -6.44
N THR A 274 5.82 -13.77 -7.33
CA THR A 274 6.43 -15.08 -7.57
C THR A 274 7.39 -15.44 -6.43
N PRO A 275 7.50 -16.74 -6.08
CA PRO A 275 8.38 -17.19 -5.01
C PRO A 275 9.84 -17.15 -5.44
N SER A 276 10.75 -17.19 -4.46
CA SER A 276 12.20 -17.30 -4.72
C SER A 276 12.69 -18.74 -4.92
N GLY A 277 11.78 -19.71 -4.87
CA GLY A 277 12.10 -21.12 -5.00
C GLY A 277 10.85 -22.00 -5.08
N SER A 278 11.07 -23.31 -5.14
CA SER A 278 9.98 -24.30 -5.17
C SER A 278 10.40 -25.62 -4.52
N TYR A 279 9.40 -26.41 -4.14
CA TYR A 279 9.55 -27.66 -3.40
C TYR A 279 9.36 -28.87 -4.31
N ALA A 280 10.07 -29.96 -4.00
CA ALA A 280 10.08 -31.19 -4.80
C ALA A 280 8.67 -31.79 -4.99
N SER A 281 8.43 -32.46 -6.12
CA SER A 281 7.18 -33.21 -6.34
C SER A 281 7.05 -34.36 -5.35
N GLY A 282 6.01 -34.36 -4.51
CA GLY A 282 5.71 -35.46 -3.59
C GLY A 282 5.07 -34.98 -2.30
N THR A 283 4.62 -35.91 -1.45
CA THR A 283 3.95 -35.59 -0.19
C THR A 283 4.83 -34.75 0.73
N ASN A 284 6.14 -35.05 0.82
CA ASN A 284 7.06 -34.28 1.63
C ASN A 284 7.19 -32.83 1.11
N GLY A 285 7.42 -32.65 -0.20
CA GLY A 285 7.50 -31.31 -0.79
C GLY A 285 6.18 -30.52 -0.70
N LEU A 286 5.02 -31.20 -0.74
CA LEU A 286 3.74 -30.55 -0.45
C LEU A 286 3.66 -30.05 1.00
N ASN A 287 4.11 -30.84 1.98
CA ASN A 287 4.10 -30.41 3.38
C ASN A 287 5.07 -29.25 3.61
N GLN A 288 6.28 -29.32 3.02
CA GLN A 288 7.25 -28.23 3.04
C GLN A 288 6.66 -26.95 2.41
N ALA A 289 5.92 -27.06 1.30
CA ALA A 289 5.26 -25.92 0.67
C ALA A 289 4.14 -25.31 1.54
N LYS A 290 3.34 -26.13 2.22
CA LYS A 290 2.29 -25.66 3.15
C LYS A 290 2.88 -24.90 4.35
N GLU A 291 4.03 -25.33 4.83
CA GLU A 291 4.74 -24.70 5.95
C GLU A 291 5.63 -23.53 5.47
N ASP A 292 5.86 -23.42 4.17
CA ASP A 292 6.93 -22.60 3.59
C ASP A 292 8.27 -22.78 4.33
N LYS A 293 8.70 -24.05 4.43
CA LYS A 293 9.82 -24.46 5.28
C LYS A 293 11.13 -23.71 4.97
N ASP A 294 11.38 -23.44 3.70
CA ASP A 294 12.61 -22.82 3.23
C ASP A 294 12.45 -21.29 3.01
N LYS A 295 11.30 -20.72 3.40
CA LYS A 295 10.97 -19.29 3.33
C LYS A 295 11.04 -18.73 1.90
N PHE A 296 10.41 -19.41 0.95
CA PHE A 296 10.36 -18.99 -0.45
C PHE A 296 9.21 -18.01 -0.75
N ASP A 297 8.26 -17.84 0.18
CA ASP A 297 7.14 -16.92 0.00
C ASP A 297 7.62 -15.46 0.03
N ASP A 298 7.16 -14.65 -0.94
CA ASP A 298 7.40 -13.21 -0.94
C ASP A 298 6.13 -12.44 -0.56
N TYR A 299 6.08 -11.94 0.67
CA TYR A 299 5.01 -11.11 1.21
C TYR A 299 5.24 -9.61 1.02
N THR A 300 6.32 -9.22 0.34
CA THR A 300 6.73 -7.82 0.22
C THR A 300 5.69 -7.04 -0.56
N ILE A 301 5.14 -6.01 0.08
CA ILE A 301 4.43 -4.92 -0.60
C ILE A 301 5.49 -3.87 -0.95
N PRO A 302 5.76 -3.64 -2.24
CA PRO A 302 6.73 -2.64 -2.67
C PRO A 302 6.39 -1.24 -2.13
N ALA A 303 7.41 -0.42 -1.91
CA ALA A 303 7.25 0.89 -1.28
C ALA A 303 6.30 1.81 -2.07
N GLU A 304 6.25 1.64 -3.39
CA GLU A 304 5.39 2.37 -4.31
C GLU A 304 3.89 2.03 -4.16
N PHE A 305 3.52 0.92 -3.52
CA PHE A 305 2.13 0.51 -3.28
C PHE A 305 1.71 0.63 -1.81
N LYS A 306 2.57 1.19 -0.96
CA LYS A 306 2.21 1.45 0.44
C LYS A 306 1.03 2.43 0.51
N GLY A 307 0.04 2.08 1.33
CA GLY A 307 -1.19 2.86 1.51
C GLY A 307 -2.32 2.54 0.53
N VAL A 308 -2.08 1.74 -0.51
CA VAL A 308 -3.11 1.30 -1.48
C VAL A 308 -3.23 -0.21 -1.62
N ALA A 309 -2.23 -0.96 -1.15
CA ALA A 309 -2.20 -2.42 -1.26
C ALA A 309 -2.47 -3.14 0.07
N THR A 310 -3.14 -4.29 -0.02
CA THR A 310 -3.43 -5.18 1.12
C THR A 310 -3.23 -6.64 0.74
N LEU A 311 -2.77 -7.46 1.69
CA LEU A 311 -2.62 -8.91 1.49
C LEU A 311 -4.00 -9.56 1.39
N ILE A 312 -4.20 -10.45 0.42
CA ILE A 312 -5.44 -11.20 0.25
C ILE A 312 -5.26 -12.62 0.72
N CYS A 313 -4.37 -13.37 0.06
CA CYS A 313 -4.18 -14.77 0.38
C CYS A 313 -2.82 -15.30 -0.10
N ARG A 314 -2.48 -16.49 0.37
CA ARG A 314 -1.45 -17.33 -0.23
C ARG A 314 -2.06 -18.60 -0.78
N LEU A 315 -1.70 -18.92 -2.02
CA LEU A 315 -2.10 -20.11 -2.73
C LEU A 315 -0.94 -21.10 -2.78
N THR A 316 -1.09 -22.28 -2.16
CA THR A 316 -0.15 -23.39 -2.33
C THR A 316 -0.58 -24.26 -3.49
N ILE A 317 0.25 -24.33 -4.52
CA ILE A 317 -0.08 -24.88 -5.83
C ILE A 317 0.93 -25.96 -6.23
N LYS A 318 0.46 -26.96 -6.97
CA LYS A 318 1.32 -27.85 -7.77
C LYS A 318 1.09 -27.58 -9.25
N LYS A 319 2.16 -27.24 -9.99
CA LYS A 319 2.12 -27.25 -11.46
C LYS A 319 2.40 -28.67 -11.94
N ALA A 320 1.37 -29.49 -12.12
CA ALA A 320 1.51 -30.81 -12.73
C ALA A 320 1.66 -30.69 -14.25
N ALA A 321 2.09 -31.78 -14.91
CA ALA A 321 2.35 -31.81 -16.35
C ALA A 321 1.14 -31.44 -17.22
N SER A 322 -0.08 -31.60 -16.70
CA SER A 322 -1.34 -31.37 -17.42
C SER A 322 -2.38 -30.55 -16.66
N ALA A 323 -2.07 -30.05 -15.45
CA ALA A 323 -2.97 -29.18 -14.69
C ALA A 323 -2.26 -28.48 -13.52
N TRP A 324 -2.76 -27.30 -13.13
CA TRP A 324 -2.45 -26.73 -11.82
C TRP A 324 -3.41 -27.28 -10.79
N VAL A 325 -2.90 -27.66 -9.62
CA VAL A 325 -3.71 -28.13 -8.49
C VAL A 325 -3.49 -27.21 -7.31
N VAL A 326 -4.57 -26.56 -6.85
CA VAL A 326 -4.56 -25.76 -5.61
C VAL A 326 -4.76 -26.70 -4.42
N HIS A 327 -3.78 -26.75 -3.53
CA HIS A 327 -3.79 -27.64 -2.35
C HIS A 327 -4.18 -26.92 -1.07
N GLN A 328 -3.87 -25.63 -0.95
CA GLN A 328 -4.20 -24.84 0.23
C GLN A 328 -4.38 -23.37 -0.18
N ILE A 329 -5.34 -22.72 0.45
CA ILE A 329 -5.51 -21.27 0.45
C ILE A 329 -5.38 -20.85 1.90
N LYS A 330 -4.36 -20.04 2.21
CA LYS A 330 -4.27 -19.33 3.49
C LYS A 330 -4.81 -17.93 3.29
N ASP A 331 -5.82 -17.57 4.06
CA ASP A 331 -6.43 -16.25 4.04
C ASP A 331 -5.58 -15.28 4.86
N TYR A 332 -5.26 -14.13 4.28
CA TYR A 332 -4.48 -13.07 4.92
C TYR A 332 -5.20 -11.73 4.93
N ARG A 333 -6.48 -11.70 4.53
CA ARG A 333 -7.32 -10.52 4.63
C ARG A 333 -7.40 -10.07 6.09
N GLY A 334 -7.14 -8.79 6.33
CA GLY A 334 -7.20 -8.17 7.66
C GLY A 334 -5.99 -8.46 8.55
N ILE A 335 -5.00 -9.22 8.07
CA ILE A 335 -3.77 -9.52 8.81
C ILE A 335 -2.66 -8.58 8.36
N ASN A 336 -2.02 -7.88 9.30
CA ASN A 336 -0.88 -7.03 8.99
C ASN A 336 0.33 -7.91 8.56
N PRO A 337 1.01 -7.59 7.44
CA PRO A 337 2.18 -8.36 6.96
C PRO A 337 3.29 -8.54 8.01
N ALA A 338 3.47 -7.58 8.93
CA ALA A 338 4.46 -7.68 10.00
C ALA A 338 4.15 -8.83 10.98
N VAL A 339 2.87 -9.07 11.28
CA VAL A 339 2.42 -10.19 12.13
C VAL A 339 2.71 -11.53 11.44
N LEU A 340 2.61 -11.56 10.12
CA LEU A 340 2.81 -12.78 9.32
C LEU A 340 4.28 -13.25 9.31
N LEU A 341 5.22 -12.32 9.43
CA LEU A 341 6.67 -12.59 9.51
C LEU A 341 7.14 -12.92 10.93
N GLY A 342 6.22 -13.10 11.88
CA GLY A 342 6.53 -13.45 13.27
C GLY A 342 6.96 -12.28 14.13
N ALA A 343 6.64 -11.03 13.75
CA ALA A 343 6.81 -9.90 14.65
C ALA A 343 5.73 -9.96 15.73
N THR A 344 6.14 -10.14 16.99
CA THR A 344 5.27 -10.06 18.16
C THR A 344 4.75 -8.63 18.28
N LEU A 345 3.46 -8.40 17.99
CA LEU A 345 2.79 -7.19 18.43
C LEU A 345 2.74 -7.24 19.96
N GLY A 346 3.40 -6.29 20.62
CA GLY A 346 3.49 -6.24 22.07
C GLY A 346 2.09 -6.34 22.71
N GLY A 347 1.83 -7.45 23.39
CA GLY A 347 0.61 -7.65 24.18
C GLY A 347 0.07 -9.09 24.24
N GLY A 348 0.42 -9.97 23.30
CA GLY A 348 -0.02 -11.37 23.31
C GLY A 348 1.16 -12.34 23.37
N TYR A 349 1.15 -13.26 24.33
CA TYR A 349 2.05 -14.41 24.32
C TYR A 349 1.68 -15.32 23.15
N SER A 350 2.64 -15.69 22.31
CA SER A 350 2.42 -16.74 21.31
C SER A 350 2.32 -18.10 22.00
N ASP A 351 1.74 -19.10 21.34
CA ASP A 351 1.72 -20.47 21.87
C ASP A 351 3.14 -21.00 22.12
N VAL A 352 4.12 -20.56 21.34
CA VAL A 352 5.55 -20.84 21.55
C VAL A 352 6.06 -20.21 22.85
N ASP A 353 5.67 -18.98 23.17
CA ASP A 353 6.08 -18.31 24.40
C ASP A 353 5.43 -18.98 25.62
N ALA A 354 4.17 -19.40 25.49
CA ALA A 354 3.45 -20.13 26.54
C ALA A 354 4.05 -21.53 26.79
N ILE A 355 4.38 -22.26 25.71
CA ILE A 355 5.02 -23.58 25.80
C ILE A 355 6.43 -23.45 26.39
N ALA A 356 7.24 -22.50 25.92
CA ALA A 356 8.59 -22.27 26.45
C ALA A 356 8.58 -21.85 27.93
N ALA A 357 7.60 -21.05 28.36
CA ALA A 357 7.43 -20.68 29.76
C ALA A 357 7.03 -21.88 30.64
N VAL A 358 6.26 -22.84 30.11
CA VAL A 358 5.86 -24.05 30.84
C VAL A 358 6.97 -25.10 30.85
N GLU A 359 7.65 -25.32 29.73
CA GLU A 359 8.71 -26.32 29.59
C GLU A 359 10.04 -25.87 30.23
N GLY A 360 10.26 -24.56 30.37
CA GLY A 360 11.42 -23.99 31.06
C GLY A 360 11.33 -24.09 32.59
N GLU A 361 10.15 -24.36 33.14
CA GLU A 361 9.92 -24.47 34.58
C GLU A 361 10.03 -25.92 35.05
N SER A 362 10.85 -26.15 36.08
CA SER A 362 11.03 -27.48 36.68
C SER A 362 9.79 -27.99 37.42
N THR A 363 8.82 -27.11 37.72
CA THR A 363 7.59 -27.41 38.44
C THR A 363 6.44 -26.54 37.95
N LEU A 364 5.38 -27.17 37.42
CA LEU A 364 4.15 -26.48 37.03
C LEU A 364 3.19 -26.42 38.22
N VAL A 365 2.97 -25.23 38.77
CA VAL A 365 1.99 -25.01 39.86
C VAL A 365 0.63 -24.69 39.25
N LEU A 366 -0.28 -25.67 39.27
CA LEU A 366 -1.67 -25.48 38.86
C LEU A 366 -2.49 -25.06 40.08
N SER A 367 -3.24 -23.96 39.99
CA SER A 367 -4.21 -23.55 41.01
C SER A 367 -5.63 -23.94 40.57
N GLY A 368 -6.36 -24.67 41.41
CA GLY A 368 -7.73 -25.15 41.11
C GLY A 368 -7.83 -26.67 40.92
N THR A 369 -9.02 -27.14 40.53
CA THR A 369 -9.26 -28.57 40.26
C THR A 369 -8.87 -28.90 38.83
N VAL A 370 -7.92 -29.82 38.65
CA VAL A 370 -7.53 -30.31 37.33
C VAL A 370 -8.29 -31.60 37.06
N THR A 371 -9.12 -31.63 36.02
CA THR A 371 -9.89 -32.81 35.63
C THR A 371 -9.33 -33.39 34.36
N ASN A 372 -8.95 -34.68 34.37
CA ASN A 372 -8.60 -35.37 33.14
C ASN A 372 -9.90 -35.80 32.42
N PRO A 373 -10.23 -35.23 31.24
CA PRO A 373 -11.50 -35.46 30.57
C PRO A 373 -11.66 -36.91 30.08
N ALA A 374 -10.58 -37.66 29.90
CA ALA A 374 -10.64 -39.07 29.47
C ALA A 374 -10.98 -40.05 30.61
N SER A 375 -10.76 -39.66 31.87
CA SER A 375 -10.98 -40.53 33.03
C SER A 375 -11.96 -39.96 34.06
N ASN A 376 -12.40 -38.72 33.89
CA ASN A 376 -13.27 -37.96 34.80
C ASN A 376 -12.77 -37.91 36.25
N LYS A 377 -11.47 -38.14 36.47
CA LYS A 377 -10.81 -38.02 37.77
C LYS A 377 -10.32 -36.58 37.95
N GLY A 378 -10.76 -35.95 39.04
CA GLY A 378 -10.26 -34.65 39.49
C GLY A 378 -9.07 -34.83 40.44
N TYR A 379 -8.00 -34.09 40.22
CA TYR A 379 -6.85 -34.03 41.13
C TYR A 379 -6.93 -32.72 41.92
N ALA A 380 -7.02 -32.84 43.25
CA ALA A 380 -6.99 -31.70 44.16
C ALA A 380 -5.54 -31.25 44.38
N THR A 381 -5.29 -29.95 44.30
CA THR A 381 -3.96 -29.36 44.37
C THR A 381 -3.49 -29.29 45.83
N GLY A 382 -2.39 -29.97 46.16
CA GLY A 382 -1.85 -30.05 47.52
C GLY A 382 -0.86 -31.19 47.80
N THR A 383 -0.75 -32.19 46.94
CA THR A 383 0.27 -33.25 47.04
C THR A 383 1.31 -33.08 45.95
N THR A 384 2.57 -32.95 46.34
CA THR A 384 3.73 -32.96 45.44
C THR A 384 3.81 -34.32 44.75
N GLY A 385 3.19 -34.45 43.59
CA GLY A 385 3.27 -35.63 42.72
C GLY A 385 3.89 -35.22 41.40
N GLN A 386 5.04 -35.81 41.05
CA GLN A 386 5.58 -35.71 39.71
C GLN A 386 4.60 -36.39 38.74
N PHE A 387 4.08 -35.63 37.77
CA PHE A 387 3.47 -36.21 36.58
C PHE A 387 4.60 -36.84 35.76
N ARG A 388 4.58 -38.17 35.63
CA ARG A 388 5.38 -38.89 34.64
C ARG A 388 4.53 -39.23 33.44
#